data_AF-A0A8X6MT39-F1
#
_entry.id   AF-A0A8X6MT39-F1
#
_cell.length_a   1.000
_cell.length_b   1.000
_cell.length_c   1.000
_cell.angle_alpha   90.00
_cell.angle_beta   90.00
_cell.angle_gamma   90.00
#
_symmetry.space_group_name_H-M   'P 1'
#
loop_
_entity.id
_entity.type
_entity.pdbx_description
1 polymer ?
#
loop_
_entity_poly.entity_id
_entity_poly.type
_entity_poly.pdbx_seq_one_letter_code
_entity_poly.pdbx_strand_id
1 'polypeptide(L)'
;MAAQEMNEGVATLFESFALRSEYEDAMEFINVCTNLIPTPFVVNDMIFKIMKNCDAKLVNEGSAYLLNLLSLLPKDPNQNYDFERALKHPTGALPDVWSVLSYFVLSSLHHYDIPEVTSVLSDSDVVKSPNCDILADFYVKVLTTCCDVKRAHSILLKNHPEERLAQLLFWINQYYKFNIEQAMILQSLHNLLDYIVKCEVFDDASLPVHMIVNKSSLSEIALLVLNTCKDAFDNPESEARFFNNTTLPYLIVKVCHHKLNSMIQEFITEEPDEVTLSTIVVDYIPFQVRRTQDVDMSSLSSQRKSNRLRKFTKEAVP
;
A
#
# COMPACT_ATOMS: atom_id res chain seq x y z
N MET A 1 -14.64 25.20 -26.04
CA MET A 1 -16.05 25.61 -25.92
C MET A 1 -16.98 24.42 -26.11
N ALA A 2 -17.10 23.80 -27.29
CA ALA A 2 -18.04 22.69 -27.51
C ALA A 2 -17.89 21.48 -26.55
N ALA A 3 -16.67 21.08 -26.20
CA ALA A 3 -16.45 19.97 -25.25
C ALA A 3 -16.85 20.32 -23.81
N GLN A 4 -16.78 21.59 -23.43
CA GLN A 4 -17.09 22.05 -22.07
C GLN A 4 -18.60 22.21 -21.88
N GLU A 5 -19.31 22.73 -22.88
CA GLU A 5 -20.78 22.80 -22.91
C GLU A 5 -21.41 21.40 -22.95
N MET A 6 -20.76 20.45 -23.63
CA MET A 6 -21.19 19.04 -23.66
C MET A 6 -21.02 18.36 -22.30
N ASN A 7 -19.93 18.64 -21.57
CA ASN A 7 -19.70 18.12 -20.22
C ASN A 7 -20.72 18.67 -19.21
N GLU A 8 -21.08 19.96 -19.31
CA GLU A 8 -22.13 20.57 -18.48
C GLU A 8 -23.49 19.94 -18.75
N GLY A 9 -23.87 19.72 -20.02
CA GLY A 9 -25.12 19.05 -20.37
C GLY A 9 -25.22 17.61 -19.85
N VAL A 10 -24.13 16.84 -19.92
CA VAL A 10 -24.06 15.48 -19.36
C VAL A 10 -24.18 15.49 -17.85
N ALA A 11 -23.52 16.44 -17.16
CA ALA A 11 -23.62 16.59 -15.72
C ALA A 11 -25.06 16.95 -15.28
N THR A 12 -25.73 17.86 -16.00
CA THR A 12 -27.13 18.24 -15.72
C THR A 12 -28.10 17.08 -15.95
N LEU A 13 -27.87 16.27 -16.99
CA LEU A 13 -28.69 15.08 -17.24
C LEU A 13 -28.49 14.03 -16.15
N PHE A 14 -27.25 13.77 -15.74
CA PHE A 14 -26.95 12.89 -14.63
C PHE A 14 -27.57 13.37 -13.32
N GLU A 15 -27.48 14.67 -13.01
CA GLU A 15 -28.13 15.28 -11.86
C GLU A 15 -29.65 15.08 -11.89
N SER A 16 -30.27 15.27 -13.06
CA SER A 16 -31.71 15.05 -13.26
C SER A 16 -32.12 13.60 -12.97
N PHE A 17 -31.37 12.61 -13.46
CA PHE A 17 -31.63 11.20 -13.17
C PHE A 17 -31.38 10.88 -11.68
N ALA A 18 -30.30 11.40 -11.10
CA ALA A 18 -29.95 11.19 -9.70
C ALA A 18 -31.00 11.75 -8.72
N LEU A 19 -31.57 12.93 -9.03
CA LEU A 19 -32.66 13.56 -8.27
C LEU A 19 -33.97 12.77 -8.35
N ARG A 20 -34.19 12.03 -9.44
CA ARG A 20 -35.35 11.14 -9.62
C ARG A 20 -35.15 9.74 -9.05
N SER A 21 -33.97 9.46 -8.49
CA SER A 21 -33.57 8.12 -8.05
C SER A 21 -33.47 7.09 -9.19
N GLU A 22 -33.36 7.55 -10.44
CA GLU A 22 -33.19 6.76 -11.66
C GLU A 22 -31.69 6.47 -11.87
N TYR A 23 -31.04 5.87 -10.88
CA TYR A 23 -29.57 5.74 -10.88
C TYR A 23 -29.05 4.72 -11.91
N GLU A 24 -29.81 3.66 -12.19
CA GLU A 24 -29.47 2.72 -13.28
C GLU A 24 -29.44 3.44 -14.64
N ASP A 25 -30.46 4.26 -14.92
CA ASP A 25 -30.53 5.05 -16.15
C ASP A 25 -29.43 6.12 -16.21
N ALA A 26 -29.10 6.73 -15.07
CA ALA A 26 -27.99 7.67 -14.94
C ALA A 26 -26.63 7.01 -15.28
N MET A 27 -26.44 5.78 -14.80
CA MET A 27 -25.23 4.98 -15.04
C MET A 27 -25.14 4.49 -16.48
N GLU A 28 -26.25 4.02 -17.06
CA GLU A 28 -26.32 3.66 -18.48
C GLU A 28 -25.98 4.86 -19.37
N PHE A 29 -26.59 6.01 -19.08
CA PHE A 29 -26.33 7.25 -19.80
C PHE A 29 -24.86 7.66 -19.75
N ILE A 30 -24.25 7.64 -18.56
CA ILE A 30 -22.83 7.97 -18.38
C ILE A 30 -21.91 6.97 -19.07
N ASN A 31 -22.24 5.67 -19.05
CA ASN A 31 -21.47 4.63 -19.74
C ASN A 31 -21.51 4.77 -21.27
N VAL A 32 -22.56 5.39 -21.83
CA VAL A 32 -22.60 5.74 -23.26
C VAL A 32 -21.74 6.98 -23.57
N CYS A 33 -21.49 7.81 -22.56
CA CYS A 33 -20.72 9.05 -22.66
C CYS A 33 -19.23 8.92 -22.28
N THR A 34 -18.66 7.70 -22.27
CA THR A 34 -17.32 7.36 -21.74
C THR A 34 -16.13 8.19 -22.25
N ASN A 35 -16.26 8.90 -23.36
CA ASN A 35 -15.19 9.75 -23.92
C ASN A 35 -15.17 11.18 -23.36
N LEU A 36 -16.03 11.50 -22.39
CA LEU A 36 -16.10 12.81 -21.76
C LEU A 36 -15.47 12.78 -20.37
N ILE A 37 -14.54 13.70 -20.10
CA ILE A 37 -13.96 13.90 -18.76
C ILE A 37 -15.13 14.26 -17.84
N PRO A 38 -15.40 13.48 -16.77
CA PRO A 38 -16.53 13.76 -15.91
C PRO A 38 -16.30 15.08 -15.20
N THR A 39 -17.38 15.78 -14.93
CA THR A 39 -17.31 16.92 -14.04
C THR A 39 -17.06 16.44 -12.60
N PRO A 40 -16.43 17.28 -11.75
CA PRO A 40 -16.29 17.00 -10.32
C PRO A 40 -17.59 16.60 -9.63
N PHE A 41 -18.72 17.14 -10.10
CA PHE A 41 -20.05 16.81 -9.59
C PHE A 41 -20.38 15.33 -9.79
N VAL A 42 -20.20 14.81 -11.01
CA VAL A 42 -20.49 13.40 -11.34
C VAL A 42 -19.67 12.46 -10.48
N VAL A 43 -18.36 12.72 -10.35
CA VAL A 43 -17.45 11.90 -9.52
C VAL A 43 -17.91 11.91 -8.06
N ASN A 44 -18.23 13.09 -7.52
CA ASN A 44 -18.66 13.23 -6.14
C ASN A 44 -19.99 12.52 -5.86
N ASP A 45 -20.99 12.69 -6.73
CA ASP A 45 -22.30 12.04 -6.57
C ASP A 45 -22.19 10.52 -6.72
N MET A 46 -21.37 10.01 -7.65
CA MET A 46 -21.12 8.57 -7.75
C MET A 46 -20.49 7.99 -6.50
N ILE A 47 -19.49 8.64 -5.92
CA ILE A 47 -18.88 8.23 -4.65
C ILE A 47 -19.96 8.23 -3.55
N PHE A 48 -20.73 9.30 -3.43
CA PHE A 48 -21.80 9.40 -2.44
C PHE A 48 -22.87 8.31 -2.61
N LYS A 49 -23.25 7.98 -3.84
CA LYS A 49 -24.21 6.92 -4.15
C LYS A 49 -23.66 5.55 -3.80
N ILE A 50 -22.40 5.24 -4.13
CA ILE A 50 -21.75 3.99 -3.69
C ILE A 50 -21.71 3.91 -2.16
N MET A 51 -21.42 5.01 -1.48
CA MET A 51 -21.42 5.05 -0.01
C MET A 51 -22.81 4.75 0.59
N LYS A 52 -23.89 5.21 -0.05
CA LYS A 52 -25.27 5.11 0.47
C LYS A 52 -26.05 3.90 -0.03
N ASN A 53 -25.67 3.30 -1.16
CA ASN A 53 -26.44 2.24 -1.81
C ASN A 53 -26.07 0.85 -1.30
N CYS A 54 -27.03 -0.09 -1.35
CA CYS A 54 -26.85 -1.50 -0.98
C CYS A 54 -26.91 -2.44 -2.19
N ASP A 55 -27.16 -1.91 -3.40
CA ASP A 55 -27.24 -2.70 -4.62
C ASP A 55 -25.84 -3.00 -5.18
N ALA A 56 -25.45 -4.27 -5.13
CA ALA A 56 -24.15 -4.74 -5.60
C ALA A 56 -23.91 -4.49 -7.10
N LYS A 57 -24.95 -4.54 -7.94
CA LYS A 57 -24.81 -4.29 -9.39
C LYS A 57 -24.43 -2.84 -9.63
N LEU A 58 -25.17 -1.92 -9.01
CA LEU A 58 -24.92 -0.47 -9.12
C LEU A 58 -23.56 -0.08 -8.55
N VAL A 59 -23.13 -0.71 -7.46
CA VAL A 59 -21.79 -0.49 -6.88
C VAL A 59 -20.69 -0.95 -7.84
N ASN A 60 -20.85 -2.12 -8.46
CA ASN A 60 -19.86 -2.65 -9.41
C ASN A 60 -19.75 -1.78 -10.67
N GLU A 61 -20.88 -1.35 -11.24
CA GLU A 61 -20.91 -0.47 -12.41
C GLU A 61 -20.32 0.92 -12.08
N GLY A 62 -20.71 1.49 -10.93
CA GLY A 62 -20.15 2.75 -10.43
C GLY A 62 -18.64 2.67 -10.20
N SER A 63 -18.16 1.57 -9.60
CA SER A 63 -16.73 1.31 -9.41
C SER A 63 -15.98 1.15 -10.73
N ALA A 64 -16.52 0.36 -11.67
CA ALA A 64 -15.92 0.17 -12.99
C ALA A 64 -15.80 1.50 -13.74
N TYR A 65 -16.83 2.34 -13.66
CA TYR A 65 -16.79 3.67 -14.24
C TYR A 65 -15.72 4.55 -13.58
N LEU A 66 -15.70 4.63 -12.25
CA LEU A 66 -14.68 5.38 -11.51
C LEU A 66 -13.26 4.93 -11.84
N LEU A 67 -13.02 3.63 -12.00
CA LEU A 67 -11.73 3.06 -12.39
C LEU A 67 -11.37 3.38 -13.86
N ASN A 68 -12.32 3.26 -14.79
CA ASN A 68 -12.13 3.65 -16.18
C ASN A 68 -11.79 5.14 -16.29
N LEU A 69 -12.39 5.96 -15.43
CA LEU A 69 -12.09 7.37 -15.32
C LEU A 69 -10.61 7.66 -15.08
N LEU A 70 -9.96 6.86 -14.22
CA LEU A 70 -8.55 7.04 -13.88
C LEU A 70 -7.65 6.95 -15.11
N SER A 71 -8.03 6.10 -16.07
CA SER A 71 -7.30 5.97 -17.34
C SER A 71 -7.44 7.20 -18.25
N LEU A 72 -8.52 7.96 -18.05
CA LEU A 72 -8.86 9.16 -18.82
C LEU A 72 -8.44 10.45 -18.11
N LEU A 73 -7.97 10.38 -16.86
CA LEU A 73 -7.58 11.56 -16.11
C LEU A 73 -6.38 12.24 -16.78
N PRO A 74 -6.54 13.50 -17.19
CA PRO A 74 -5.50 14.24 -17.89
C PRO A 74 -4.34 14.52 -16.94
N LYS A 75 -3.10 14.44 -17.45
CA LYS A 75 -1.88 14.83 -16.72
C LYS A 75 -1.78 16.34 -16.49
N ASP A 76 -2.83 17.10 -16.79
CA ASP A 76 -2.90 18.55 -16.62
C ASP A 76 -3.10 18.91 -15.13
N PRO A 77 -2.18 19.69 -14.55
CA PRO A 77 -2.26 20.11 -13.15
C PRO A 77 -3.57 20.81 -12.75
N ASN A 78 -4.20 21.56 -13.65
CA ASN A 78 -5.41 22.32 -13.35
C ASN A 78 -6.64 21.42 -13.24
N GLN A 79 -6.75 20.42 -14.12
CA GLN A 79 -7.86 19.46 -14.10
C GLN A 79 -7.75 18.50 -12.90
N ASN A 80 -6.53 18.21 -12.45
CA ASN A 80 -6.30 17.46 -11.21
C ASN A 80 -6.82 18.20 -9.96
N TYR A 81 -6.80 19.54 -9.92
CA TYR A 81 -7.31 20.29 -8.77
C TYR A 81 -8.84 20.17 -8.61
N ASP A 82 -9.57 20.28 -9.72
CA ASP A 82 -11.02 20.13 -9.73
C ASP A 82 -11.43 18.69 -9.39
N PHE A 83 -10.67 17.71 -9.85
CA PHE A 83 -10.86 16.30 -9.49
C PHE A 83 -10.56 16.03 -8.01
N GLU A 84 -9.47 16.55 -7.45
CA GLU A 84 -9.18 16.44 -6.01
C GLU A 84 -10.28 17.06 -5.14
N ARG A 85 -10.88 18.17 -5.59
CA ARG A 85 -12.04 18.77 -4.92
C ARG A 85 -13.25 17.82 -4.92
N ALA A 86 -13.46 17.08 -6.02
CA ALA A 86 -14.53 16.10 -6.15
C ALA A 86 -14.42 14.93 -5.15
N LEU A 87 -13.19 14.55 -4.81
CA LEU A 87 -12.90 13.42 -3.89
C LEU A 87 -13.08 13.78 -2.41
N LYS A 88 -13.28 15.06 -2.08
CA LYS A 88 -13.59 15.49 -0.71
C LYS A 88 -15.05 15.19 -0.39
N HIS A 89 -15.34 14.96 0.89
CA HIS A 89 -16.70 14.65 1.32
C HIS A 89 -17.65 15.84 1.03
N PRO A 90 -18.79 15.61 0.36
CA PRO A 90 -19.69 16.70 -0.08
C PRO A 90 -20.23 17.57 1.05
N THR A 91 -20.42 16.98 2.24
CA THR A 91 -20.92 17.72 3.41
C THR A 91 -19.85 18.53 4.13
N GLY A 92 -18.58 18.43 3.71
CA GLY A 92 -17.45 19.11 4.38
C GLY A 92 -17.04 18.54 5.74
N ALA A 93 -17.70 17.47 6.21
CA ALA A 93 -17.38 16.82 7.48
C ALA A 93 -15.97 16.21 7.52
N LEU A 94 -15.42 15.82 6.36
CA LEU A 94 -14.07 15.30 6.22
C LEU A 94 -13.21 16.32 5.47
N PRO A 95 -12.18 16.89 6.11
CA PRO A 95 -11.49 18.09 5.62
C PRO A 95 -10.62 17.84 4.39
N ASP A 96 -10.25 16.59 4.10
CA ASP A 96 -9.46 16.24 2.93
C ASP A 96 -9.58 14.78 2.47
N VAL A 97 -8.95 14.49 1.32
CA VAL A 97 -8.94 13.17 0.66
C VAL A 97 -8.39 12.07 1.58
N TRP A 98 -7.38 12.38 2.40
CA TRP A 98 -6.84 11.41 3.36
C TRP A 98 -7.87 11.07 4.44
N SER A 99 -8.58 12.06 4.95
CA SER A 99 -9.66 11.85 5.93
C SER A 99 -10.80 11.00 5.35
N VAL A 100 -11.10 11.18 4.06
CA VAL A 100 -12.09 10.35 3.34
C VAL A 100 -11.59 8.91 3.16
N LEU A 101 -10.33 8.72 2.74
CA LEU A 101 -9.72 7.39 2.67
C LEU A 101 -9.72 6.71 4.06
N SER A 102 -9.29 7.42 5.10
CA SER A 102 -9.31 6.94 6.49
C SER A 102 -10.69 6.48 6.90
N TYR A 103 -11.73 7.22 6.54
CA TYR A 103 -13.11 6.85 6.83
C TYR A 103 -13.53 5.52 6.19
N PHE A 104 -13.13 5.27 4.93
CA PHE A 104 -13.42 4.01 4.24
C PHE A 104 -12.62 2.83 4.81
N VAL A 105 -11.33 3.04 5.09
CA VAL A 105 -10.48 1.99 5.68
C VAL A 105 -10.97 1.61 7.07
N LEU A 106 -11.31 2.59 7.91
CA LEU A 106 -11.88 2.33 9.24
C LEU A 106 -13.26 1.67 9.14
N SER A 107 -14.11 2.06 8.19
CA SER A 107 -15.39 1.36 7.95
C SER A 107 -15.15 -0.11 7.58
N SER A 108 -14.12 -0.40 6.77
CA SER A 108 -13.75 -1.78 6.44
C SER A 108 -13.29 -2.57 7.68
N LEU A 109 -12.35 -2.02 8.44
CA LEU A 109 -11.86 -2.63 9.68
C LEU A 109 -12.99 -2.85 10.69
N HIS A 110 -13.97 -1.95 10.75
CA HIS A 110 -15.17 -2.14 11.55
C HIS A 110 -15.95 -3.40 11.15
N HIS A 111 -16.14 -3.65 9.85
CA HIS A 111 -16.84 -4.86 9.35
C HIS A 111 -16.05 -6.16 9.53
N TYR A 112 -14.74 -6.08 9.83
CA TYR A 112 -13.92 -7.22 10.25
C TYR A 112 -13.88 -7.38 11.78
N ASP A 113 -14.77 -6.70 12.52
CA ASP A 113 -14.91 -6.78 13.98
C ASP A 113 -13.63 -6.40 14.76
N ILE A 114 -12.82 -5.47 14.21
CA ILE A 114 -11.58 -5.02 14.84
C ILE A 114 -11.89 -4.20 16.11
N PRO A 115 -11.57 -4.70 17.32
CA PRO A 115 -11.99 -4.08 18.60
C PRO A 115 -11.57 -2.62 18.76
N GLU A 116 -10.36 -2.29 18.30
CA GLU A 116 -9.80 -0.94 18.34
C GLU A 116 -10.60 0.08 17.50
N VAL A 117 -11.39 -0.40 16.54
CA VAL A 117 -12.19 0.42 15.63
C VAL A 117 -13.68 0.37 16.00
N THR A 118 -14.22 -0.83 16.27
CA THR A 118 -15.63 -1.03 16.64
C THR A 118 -16.01 -0.39 17.98
N SER A 119 -15.04 -0.16 18.86
CA SER A 119 -15.26 0.59 20.11
C SER A 119 -15.42 2.10 19.92
N VAL A 120 -15.01 2.64 18.78
CA VAL A 120 -14.99 4.08 18.50
C VAL A 120 -16.05 4.50 17.50
N LEU A 121 -16.33 3.65 16.51
CA LEU A 121 -17.31 3.93 15.45
C LEU A 121 -18.64 3.25 15.74
N SER A 122 -19.74 3.93 15.43
CA SER A 122 -21.08 3.35 15.49
C SER A 122 -21.47 2.73 14.14
N ASP A 123 -22.35 1.73 14.15
CA ASP A 123 -22.90 1.12 12.93
C ASP A 123 -23.57 2.15 11.99
N SER A 124 -24.17 3.20 12.55
CA SER A 124 -24.78 4.29 11.77
C SER A 124 -23.75 5.18 11.08
N ASP A 125 -22.51 5.17 11.56
CA ASP A 125 -21.44 6.03 11.09
C ASP A 125 -20.48 5.32 10.11
N VAL A 126 -20.72 4.06 9.73
CA VAL A 126 -19.82 3.33 8.80
C VAL A 126 -20.42 3.13 7.41
N VAL A 127 -19.57 3.16 6.38
CA VAL A 127 -19.96 2.72 5.04
C VAL A 127 -20.12 1.21 5.03
N LYS A 128 -21.20 0.71 4.42
CA LYS A 128 -21.49 -0.73 4.37
C LYS A 128 -20.43 -1.52 3.59
N SER A 129 -20.15 -2.74 4.02
CA SER A 129 -19.38 -3.72 3.23
C SER A 129 -20.21 -4.25 2.05
N PRO A 130 -19.61 -4.51 0.86
CA PRO A 130 -18.18 -4.36 0.51
C PRO A 130 -17.80 -2.96 -0.03
N ASN A 131 -18.72 -1.99 0.04
CA ASN A 131 -18.54 -0.68 -0.61
C ASN A 131 -17.39 0.12 -0.01
N CYS A 132 -17.17 0.01 1.31
CA CYS A 132 -16.01 0.60 1.98
C CYS A 132 -14.69 0.13 1.37
N ASP A 133 -14.59 -1.16 1.00
CA ASP A 133 -13.38 -1.75 0.44
C ASP A 133 -13.12 -1.28 -0.98
N ILE A 134 -14.19 -1.25 -1.78
CA ILE A 134 -14.16 -0.77 -3.16
C ILE A 134 -13.76 0.71 -3.20
N LEU A 135 -14.31 1.52 -2.31
CA LEU A 135 -14.00 2.95 -2.24
C LEU A 135 -12.58 3.20 -1.72
N ALA A 136 -12.12 2.45 -0.73
CA ALA A 136 -10.73 2.55 -0.26
C ALA A 136 -9.74 2.21 -1.38
N ASP A 137 -9.97 1.12 -2.12
CA ASP A 137 -9.15 0.73 -3.27
C ASP A 137 -9.16 1.81 -4.38
N PHE A 138 -10.34 2.34 -4.72
CA PHE A 138 -10.44 3.44 -5.69
C PHE A 138 -9.61 4.66 -5.27
N TYR A 139 -9.72 5.08 -4.01
CA TYR A 139 -8.97 6.24 -3.49
C TYR A 139 -7.46 5.99 -3.51
N VAL A 140 -6.99 4.80 -3.12
CA VAL A 140 -5.58 4.43 -3.26
C VAL A 140 -5.12 4.53 -4.72
N LYS A 141 -5.90 3.97 -5.66
CA LYS A 141 -5.54 3.99 -7.08
C LYS A 141 -5.47 5.40 -7.63
N VAL A 142 -6.42 6.27 -7.28
CA VAL A 142 -6.37 7.70 -7.60
C VAL A 142 -5.05 8.32 -7.12
N LEU A 143 -4.75 8.14 -5.84
CA LEU A 143 -3.62 8.78 -5.18
C LEU A 143 -2.27 8.31 -5.75
N THR A 144 -2.19 7.05 -6.16
CA THR A 144 -0.97 6.43 -6.68
C THR A 144 -0.79 6.58 -8.20
N THR A 145 -1.88 6.81 -8.95
CA THR A 145 -1.85 6.84 -10.43
C THR A 145 -1.92 8.26 -11.01
N CYS A 146 -2.67 9.16 -10.38
CA CYS A 146 -3.02 10.45 -10.98
C CYS A 146 -2.14 11.62 -10.52
N CYS A 147 -1.34 11.42 -9.49
CA CYS A 147 -0.47 12.44 -8.94
C CYS A 147 1.00 12.19 -9.34
N ASP A 148 1.70 13.24 -9.80
CA ASP A 148 3.16 13.18 -9.83
C ASP A 148 3.69 13.05 -8.40
N VAL A 149 4.89 12.50 -8.25
CA VAL A 149 5.51 12.18 -6.96
C VAL A 149 5.53 13.37 -5.99
N LYS A 150 5.81 14.58 -6.48
CA LYS A 150 5.92 15.79 -5.64
C LYS A 150 4.54 16.28 -5.17
N ARG A 151 3.56 16.26 -6.07
CA ARG A 151 2.17 16.62 -5.79
C ARG A 151 1.51 15.58 -4.90
N ALA A 152 1.81 14.31 -5.10
CA ALA A 152 1.28 13.26 -4.27
C ALA A 152 1.82 13.38 -2.84
N HIS A 153 3.10 13.68 -2.64
CA HIS A 153 3.62 14.01 -1.32
C HIS A 153 2.86 15.19 -0.67
N SER A 154 2.61 16.27 -1.40
CA SER A 154 1.88 17.43 -0.86
C SER A 154 0.40 17.15 -0.56
N ILE A 155 -0.25 16.22 -1.27
CA ILE A 155 -1.67 15.83 -1.06
C ILE A 155 -1.82 14.75 0.01
N LEU A 156 -0.98 13.70 -0.09
CA LEU A 156 -1.02 12.51 0.75
C LEU A 156 -0.49 12.78 2.13
N LEU A 157 0.62 13.50 2.25
CA LEU A 157 1.33 13.67 3.50
C LEU A 157 1.13 15.08 4.09
N LYS A 158 0.82 16.08 3.25
CA LYS A 158 0.54 17.48 3.63
C LYS A 158 1.54 17.97 4.70
N ASN A 159 1.05 18.57 5.79
CA ASN A 159 1.82 19.08 6.91
C ASN A 159 2.06 18.02 8.00
N HIS A 160 1.57 16.78 7.81
CA HIS A 160 1.58 15.73 8.83
C HIS A 160 2.08 14.37 8.26
N PRO A 161 3.26 14.33 7.62
CA PRO A 161 3.78 13.12 6.96
C PRO A 161 3.92 11.92 7.91
N GLU A 162 4.52 12.15 9.08
CA GLU A 162 4.78 11.09 10.07
C GLU A 162 3.49 10.49 10.63
N GLU A 163 2.51 11.33 10.97
CA GLU A 163 1.22 10.89 11.50
C GLU A 163 0.47 10.03 10.49
N ARG A 164 0.43 10.46 9.23
CA ARG A 164 -0.28 9.73 8.15
C ARG A 164 0.42 8.42 7.80
N LEU A 165 1.75 8.42 7.76
CA LEU A 165 2.51 7.18 7.58
C LEU A 165 2.27 6.21 8.75
N ALA A 166 2.31 6.69 10.00
CA ALA A 166 2.01 5.87 11.17
C ALA A 166 0.57 5.32 11.14
N GLN A 167 -0.40 6.13 10.70
CA GLN A 167 -1.79 5.69 10.55
C GLN A 167 -1.95 4.61 9.48
N LEU A 168 -1.29 4.76 8.32
CA LEU A 168 -1.26 3.75 7.27
C LEU A 168 -0.67 2.43 7.77
N LEU A 169 0.47 2.50 8.46
CA LEU A 169 1.13 1.32 9.03
C LEU A 169 0.26 0.67 10.11
N PHE A 170 -0.44 1.45 10.91
CA PHE A 170 -1.43 0.94 11.86
C PHE A 170 -2.53 0.14 11.14
N TRP A 171 -3.13 0.69 10.06
CA TRP A 171 -4.15 -0.03 9.30
C TRP A 171 -3.62 -1.34 8.74
N ILE A 172 -2.46 -1.32 8.09
CA ILE A 172 -1.79 -2.51 7.55
C ILE A 172 -1.62 -3.55 8.66
N ASN A 173 -1.10 -3.14 9.81
CA ASN A 173 -0.86 -4.05 10.94
C ASN A 173 -2.14 -4.73 11.44
N GLN A 174 -3.29 -4.05 11.44
CA GLN A 174 -4.57 -4.67 11.82
C GLN A 174 -4.92 -5.86 10.92
N TYR A 175 -4.68 -5.77 9.61
CA TYR A 175 -4.94 -6.90 8.70
C TYR A 175 -4.05 -8.11 8.98
N TYR A 176 -2.82 -7.90 9.43
CA TYR A 176 -1.92 -8.99 9.84
C TYR A 176 -2.31 -9.56 11.20
N LYS A 177 -2.54 -8.70 12.20
CA LYS A 177 -2.94 -9.08 13.56
C LYS A 177 -4.15 -10.01 13.60
N PHE A 178 -5.15 -9.72 12.77
CA PHE A 178 -6.40 -10.49 12.72
C PHE A 178 -6.45 -11.49 11.56
N ASN A 179 -5.31 -11.73 10.90
CA ASN A 179 -5.15 -12.64 9.75
C ASN A 179 -6.25 -12.51 8.67
N ILE A 180 -6.53 -11.28 8.23
CA ILE A 180 -7.57 -11.02 7.23
C ILE A 180 -7.00 -11.30 5.84
N GLU A 181 -7.07 -12.55 5.38
CA GLU A 181 -6.40 -13.04 4.15
C GLU A 181 -6.99 -12.52 2.82
N GLN A 182 -8.25 -12.06 2.80
CA GLN A 182 -8.99 -11.81 1.56
C GLN A 182 -9.30 -10.34 1.25
N ALA A 183 -8.76 -9.39 2.01
CA ALA A 183 -9.06 -7.98 1.77
C ALA A 183 -8.24 -7.45 0.57
N MET A 184 -8.89 -7.17 -0.56
CA MET A 184 -8.29 -6.41 -1.67
C MET A 184 -7.64 -5.11 -1.18
N ILE A 185 -8.20 -4.52 -0.13
CA ILE A 185 -7.67 -3.32 0.52
C ILE A 185 -6.23 -3.52 1.01
N LEU A 186 -5.85 -4.68 1.56
CA LEU A 186 -4.51 -4.86 2.12
C LEU A 186 -3.44 -4.62 1.05
N GLN A 187 -3.62 -5.21 -0.13
CA GLN A 187 -2.71 -4.97 -1.26
C GLN A 187 -2.70 -3.49 -1.66
N SER A 188 -3.86 -2.83 -1.66
CA SER A 188 -3.96 -1.41 -1.98
C SER A 188 -3.25 -0.53 -0.92
N LEU A 189 -3.34 -0.85 0.37
CA LEU A 189 -2.60 -0.16 1.42
C LEU A 189 -1.09 -0.36 1.28
N HIS A 190 -0.63 -1.56 0.90
CA HIS A 190 0.78 -1.80 0.56
C HIS A 190 1.21 -1.00 -0.67
N ASN A 191 0.38 -0.93 -1.71
CA ASN A 191 0.67 -0.10 -2.89
C ASN A 191 0.80 1.39 -2.51
N LEU A 192 -0.02 1.87 -1.57
CA LEU A 192 0.08 3.22 -1.05
C LEU A 192 1.37 3.43 -0.23
N LEU A 193 1.74 2.46 0.61
CA LEU A 193 3.00 2.48 1.35
C LEU A 193 4.20 2.55 0.40
N ASP A 194 4.23 1.68 -0.60
CA ASP A 194 5.26 1.67 -1.63
C ASP A 194 5.36 3.00 -2.35
N TYR A 195 4.21 3.59 -2.67
CA TYR A 195 4.15 4.87 -3.33
C TYR A 195 4.69 5.99 -2.43
N ILE A 196 4.30 6.04 -1.15
CA ILE A 196 4.85 7.01 -0.18
C ILE A 196 6.36 6.84 -0.03
N VAL A 197 6.83 5.61 0.14
CA VAL A 197 8.27 5.32 0.25
C VAL A 197 9.01 5.80 -0.98
N LYS A 198 8.47 5.57 -2.19
CA LYS A 198 9.05 6.12 -3.43
C LYS A 198 9.14 7.64 -3.37
N CYS A 199 8.10 8.34 -2.91
CA CYS A 199 8.13 9.79 -2.77
C CYS A 199 9.23 10.27 -1.82
N GLU A 200 9.42 9.62 -0.68
CA GLU A 200 10.41 10.00 0.33
C GLU A 200 11.86 9.71 -0.07
N VAL A 201 12.08 8.69 -0.93
CA VAL A 201 13.43 8.29 -1.36
C VAL A 201 13.81 8.78 -2.75
N PHE A 202 12.87 9.20 -3.60
CA PHE A 202 13.15 9.73 -4.94
C PHE A 202 12.91 11.24 -5.04
N ASP A 203 13.91 12.03 -4.66
CA ASP A 203 13.98 13.44 -5.05
C ASP A 203 14.33 13.64 -6.54
N ASP A 204 15.02 12.65 -7.13
CA ASP A 204 15.55 12.70 -8.50
C ASP A 204 15.47 11.32 -9.15
N ALA A 205 14.88 11.24 -10.35
CA ALA A 205 14.44 9.99 -10.99
C ALA A 205 15.58 9.08 -11.51
N SER A 206 16.84 9.31 -11.10
CA SER A 206 18.03 8.72 -11.71
C SER A 206 18.95 7.97 -10.76
N LEU A 207 18.63 7.86 -9.46
CA LEU A 207 19.50 7.18 -8.50
C LEU A 207 19.46 5.65 -8.65
N PRO A 208 20.62 4.97 -8.72
CA PRO A 208 20.69 3.52 -8.66
C PRO A 208 20.14 2.96 -7.34
N VAL A 209 19.48 1.79 -7.38
CA VAL A 209 18.85 1.13 -6.22
C VAL A 209 19.80 0.98 -5.03
N HIS A 210 21.08 0.65 -5.25
CA HIS A 210 22.05 0.50 -4.17
C HIS A 210 22.35 1.81 -3.42
N MET A 211 22.23 2.97 -4.08
CA MET A 211 22.37 4.27 -3.42
C MET A 211 21.11 4.60 -2.59
N ILE A 212 19.94 4.17 -3.06
CA ILE A 212 18.66 4.35 -2.36
C ILE A 212 18.65 3.61 -1.02
N VAL A 213 19.17 2.38 -0.98
CA VAL A 213 19.26 1.56 0.25
C VAL A 213 20.02 2.27 1.38
N ASN A 214 20.95 3.16 1.02
CA ASN A 214 21.78 3.90 1.96
C ASN A 214 21.20 5.26 2.37
N LYS A 215 20.00 5.65 1.88
CA LYS A 215 19.35 6.88 2.32
C LYS A 215 18.91 6.80 3.79
N SER A 216 19.05 7.91 4.51
CA SER A 216 18.59 8.04 5.90
C SER A 216 17.08 7.91 6.00
N SER A 217 16.33 8.58 5.12
CA SER A 217 14.85 8.52 5.09
C SER A 217 14.32 7.08 4.95
N LEU A 218 14.97 6.25 4.13
CA LEU A 218 14.59 4.84 4.03
C LEU A 218 14.85 4.06 5.33
N SER A 219 15.89 4.42 6.07
CA SER A 219 16.21 3.80 7.36
C SER A 219 15.15 4.14 8.41
N GLU A 220 14.73 5.41 8.46
CA GLU A 220 13.67 5.89 9.35
C GLU A 220 12.33 5.20 9.03
N ILE A 221 11.97 5.11 7.75
CA ILE A 221 10.75 4.42 7.33
C ILE A 221 10.82 2.93 7.67
N ALA A 222 11.93 2.25 7.41
CA ALA A 222 12.09 0.83 7.74
C ALA A 222 11.96 0.56 9.24
N LEU A 223 12.53 1.43 10.08
CA LEU A 223 12.36 1.36 11.54
C LEU A 223 10.90 1.57 11.94
N LEU A 224 10.21 2.54 11.35
CA LEU A 224 8.80 2.77 11.63
C LEU A 224 7.93 1.57 11.23
N VAL A 225 8.19 0.98 10.06
CA VAL A 225 7.55 -0.26 9.60
C VAL A 225 7.72 -1.37 10.64
N LEU A 226 8.94 -1.63 11.11
CA LEU A 226 9.20 -2.66 12.13
C LEU A 226 8.54 -2.36 13.48
N ASN A 227 8.53 -1.09 13.89
CA ASN A 227 7.98 -0.69 15.18
C ASN A 227 6.44 -0.72 15.21
N THR A 228 5.79 -0.39 14.10
CA THR A 228 4.33 -0.29 14.02
C THR A 228 3.69 -1.56 13.48
N CYS A 229 4.31 -2.26 12.53
CA CYS A 229 3.76 -3.48 11.91
C CYS A 229 4.26 -4.77 12.59
N LYS A 230 4.26 -4.82 13.93
CA LYS A 230 4.81 -5.96 14.68
C LYS A 230 4.17 -7.28 14.28
N ASP A 231 2.84 -7.31 14.20
CA ASP A 231 2.07 -8.53 13.85
C ASP A 231 2.38 -9.04 12.43
N ALA A 232 2.84 -8.16 11.53
CA ALA A 232 3.33 -8.57 10.21
C ALA A 232 4.66 -9.32 10.26
N PHE A 233 5.46 -9.13 11.32
CA PHE A 233 6.78 -9.73 11.48
C PHE A 233 6.87 -10.71 12.66
N ASP A 234 5.75 -10.99 13.34
CA ASP A 234 5.67 -11.90 14.49
C ASP A 234 5.87 -13.37 14.11
N ASN A 235 5.63 -13.74 12.85
CA ASN A 235 5.87 -15.09 12.36
C ASN A 235 6.30 -15.12 10.86
N PRO A 236 6.95 -16.20 10.40
CA PRO A 236 7.48 -16.28 9.04
C PRO A 236 6.45 -16.19 7.92
N GLU A 237 5.20 -16.61 8.17
CA GLU A 237 4.12 -16.60 7.17
C GLU A 237 3.60 -15.18 6.96
N SER A 238 3.29 -14.46 8.05
CA SER A 238 2.95 -13.03 8.01
C SER A 238 4.06 -12.20 7.37
N GLU A 239 5.33 -12.51 7.69
CA GLU A 239 6.48 -11.79 7.13
C GLU A 239 6.61 -12.03 5.63
N ALA A 240 6.50 -13.29 5.19
CA ALA A 240 6.50 -13.63 3.77
C ALA A 240 5.33 -12.94 3.04
N ARG A 241 4.16 -12.88 3.67
CA ARG A 241 2.99 -12.18 3.13
C ARG A 241 3.23 -10.67 3.03
N PHE A 242 3.85 -10.04 4.03
CA PHE A 242 4.25 -8.63 3.98
C PHE A 242 5.19 -8.33 2.81
N PHE A 243 6.21 -9.17 2.62
CA PHE A 243 7.15 -9.02 1.51
C PHE A 243 6.51 -9.28 0.15
N ASN A 244 5.56 -10.21 0.05
CA ASN A 244 4.83 -10.48 -1.20
C ASN A 244 3.90 -9.33 -1.61
N ASN A 245 3.34 -8.61 -0.65
CA ASN A 245 2.48 -7.45 -0.94
C ASN A 245 3.29 -6.18 -1.27
N THR A 246 4.58 -6.15 -0.94
CA THR A 246 5.48 -5.00 -1.13
C THR A 246 6.24 -5.12 -2.44
N THR A 247 6.10 -4.14 -3.34
CA THR A 247 6.76 -4.12 -4.66
C THR A 247 8.13 -3.46 -4.65
N LEU A 248 8.63 -3.05 -3.47
CA LEU A 248 9.88 -2.32 -3.29
C LEU A 248 11.02 -3.17 -2.74
N PRO A 249 11.96 -3.65 -3.58
CA PRO A 249 13.08 -4.47 -3.13
C PRO A 249 13.98 -3.75 -2.12
N TYR A 250 14.19 -2.43 -2.29
CA TYR A 250 15.07 -1.68 -1.39
C TYR A 250 14.46 -1.47 0.00
N LEU A 251 13.12 -1.39 0.11
CA LEU A 251 12.44 -1.34 1.42
C LEU A 251 12.58 -2.69 2.13
N ILE A 252 12.31 -3.78 1.41
CA ILE A 252 12.48 -5.16 1.92
C ILE A 252 13.90 -5.36 2.44
N VAL A 253 14.91 -5.05 1.61
CA VAL A 253 16.32 -5.16 2.00
C VAL A 253 16.62 -4.34 3.26
N LYS A 254 16.07 -3.13 3.37
CA LYS A 254 16.32 -2.27 4.53
C LYS A 254 15.68 -2.79 5.80
N VAL A 255 14.44 -3.28 5.71
CA VAL A 255 13.74 -3.94 6.82
C VAL A 255 14.52 -5.16 7.30
N CYS A 256 14.94 -6.04 6.38
CA CYS A 256 15.77 -7.20 6.71
C CYS A 256 17.10 -6.78 7.36
N HIS A 257 17.75 -5.72 6.87
CA HIS A 257 18.99 -5.22 7.47
C HIS A 257 18.78 -4.73 8.91
N HIS A 258 17.68 -4.02 9.19
CA HIS A 258 17.36 -3.60 10.57
C HIS A 258 17.05 -4.78 11.49
N LYS A 259 16.25 -5.76 11.04
CA LYS A 259 15.99 -6.99 11.82
C LYS A 259 17.29 -7.72 12.14
N LEU A 260 18.14 -7.91 11.13
CA LEU A 260 19.44 -8.56 11.30
C LEU A 260 20.31 -7.83 12.32
N ASN A 261 20.41 -6.51 12.23
CA ASN A 261 21.21 -5.74 13.18
C ASN A 261 20.66 -5.83 14.62
N SER A 262 19.33 -5.84 14.80
CA SER A 262 18.71 -6.05 16.12
C SER A 262 19.09 -7.41 16.68
N MET A 263 18.96 -8.47 15.86
CA MET A 263 19.33 -9.82 16.27
C MET A 263 20.81 -9.92 16.64
N ILE A 264 21.71 -9.39 15.81
CA ILE A 264 23.15 -9.39 16.10
C ILE A 264 23.44 -8.67 17.43
N GLN A 265 22.77 -7.54 17.70
CA GLN A 265 22.93 -6.81 18.96
C GLN A 265 22.46 -7.64 20.16
N GLU A 266 21.32 -8.33 20.05
CA GLU A 266 20.81 -9.24 21.07
C GLU A 266 21.77 -10.42 21.32
N PHE A 267 22.30 -11.05 20.27
CA PHE A 267 23.27 -12.14 20.37
C PHE A 267 24.61 -11.71 20.99
N ILE A 268 25.14 -10.54 20.60
CA ILE A 268 26.38 -10.00 21.16
C ILE A 268 26.25 -9.75 22.67
N THR A 269 25.04 -9.47 23.17
CA THR A 269 24.79 -9.27 24.60
C THR A 269 24.62 -10.55 25.42
N GLU A 270 24.34 -11.71 24.80
CA GLU A 270 24.00 -12.94 25.55
C GLU A 270 25.14 -13.94 25.72
N GLU A 271 26.09 -14.09 24.79
CA GLU A 271 27.41 -14.72 24.98
C GLU A 271 28.20 -14.69 23.65
N PRO A 272 29.54 -14.49 23.65
CA PRO A 272 30.30 -14.22 22.43
C PRO A 272 30.75 -15.52 21.75
N ASP A 273 29.81 -16.36 21.32
CA ASP A 273 30.12 -17.43 20.37
C ASP A 273 30.05 -16.89 18.93
N GLU A 274 30.89 -17.44 18.03
CA GLU A 274 31.02 -16.98 16.64
C GLU A 274 29.67 -17.05 15.89
N VAL A 275 28.96 -15.92 15.84
CA VAL A 275 27.76 -15.76 15.01
C VAL A 275 28.19 -15.74 13.55
N THR A 276 27.86 -16.80 12.82
CA THR A 276 28.12 -16.88 11.38
C THR A 276 26.90 -16.41 10.59
N LEU A 277 27.15 -15.76 9.45
CA LEU A 277 26.13 -15.38 8.46
C LEU A 277 25.25 -16.58 8.04
N SER A 278 25.78 -17.81 8.09
CA SER A 278 25.02 -19.03 7.82
C SER A 278 23.97 -19.36 8.88
N THR A 279 24.25 -19.12 10.17
CA THR A 279 23.29 -19.39 11.26
C THR A 279 22.09 -18.44 11.15
N ILE A 280 22.37 -17.16 10.87
CA ILE A 280 21.36 -16.12 10.67
C ILE A 280 20.42 -16.43 9.48
N VAL A 281 20.99 -16.85 8.34
CA VAL A 281 20.23 -17.05 7.09
C VAL A 281 19.34 -18.29 7.15
N VAL A 282 19.80 -19.36 7.80
CA VAL A 282 19.07 -20.65 7.82
C VAL A 282 17.88 -20.62 8.78
N ASP A 283 17.99 -19.92 9.91
CA ASP A 283 16.96 -19.98 10.95
C ASP A 283 15.90 -18.86 10.82
N TYR A 284 16.16 -17.78 10.08
CA TYR A 284 15.35 -16.55 10.23
C TYR A 284 14.98 -15.78 8.96
N ILE A 285 15.50 -16.13 7.77
CA ILE A 285 15.05 -15.49 6.52
C ILE A 285 14.27 -16.52 5.70
N PRO A 286 12.93 -16.47 5.66
CA PRO A 286 12.14 -17.36 4.82
C PRO A 286 12.21 -16.86 3.36
N PHE A 287 13.40 -16.91 2.76
CA PHE A 287 13.48 -16.91 1.30
C PHE A 287 12.97 -18.28 0.85
N GLN A 288 11.67 -18.37 0.56
CA GLN A 288 11.22 -19.33 -0.44
C GLN A 288 11.78 -18.87 -1.79
N VAL A 289 13.05 -19.20 -2.02
CA VAL A 289 13.56 -19.33 -3.38
C VAL A 289 12.66 -20.38 -4.01
N ARG A 290 11.71 -19.95 -4.86
CA ARG A 290 11.08 -20.85 -5.82
C ARG A 290 12.24 -21.58 -6.47
N ARG A 291 12.36 -22.88 -6.18
CA ARG A 291 13.41 -23.74 -6.73
C ARG A 291 13.39 -23.58 -8.25
N THR A 292 14.26 -22.74 -8.78
CA THR A 292 14.78 -22.92 -10.12
C THR A 292 15.48 -24.28 -10.07
N GLN A 293 14.96 -25.20 -10.87
CA GLN A 293 15.42 -26.57 -10.98
C GLN A 293 16.96 -26.67 -10.99
N ASP A 294 17.46 -27.58 -10.17
CA ASP A 294 18.69 -28.35 -10.32
C ASP A 294 19.94 -27.58 -10.78
N VAL A 295 20.60 -26.91 -9.83
CA VAL A 295 22.07 -26.84 -9.84
C VAL A 295 22.57 -27.68 -8.68
N ASP A 296 23.07 -28.86 -9.02
CA ASP A 296 23.60 -29.85 -8.09
C ASP A 296 24.85 -29.31 -7.37
N MET A 297 24.64 -28.80 -6.16
CA MET A 297 25.68 -28.29 -5.26
C MET A 297 26.51 -29.41 -4.60
N SER A 298 26.31 -30.68 -4.99
CA SER A 298 27.11 -31.81 -4.49
C SER A 298 28.60 -31.74 -4.89
N SER A 299 28.96 -30.90 -5.86
CA SER A 299 30.35 -30.74 -6.35
C SER A 299 31.25 -29.82 -5.50
N LEU A 300 30.73 -29.07 -4.52
CA LEU A 300 31.52 -28.15 -3.69
C LEU A 300 31.91 -28.73 -2.30
N SER A 301 31.38 -29.91 -1.94
CA SER A 301 31.66 -30.57 -0.65
C SER A 301 32.88 -31.50 -0.67
N SER A 302 33.42 -31.82 -1.85
CA SER A 302 34.51 -32.78 -2.04
C SER A 302 35.93 -32.18 -1.97
N GLN A 303 36.08 -30.85 -1.90
CA GLN A 303 37.40 -30.20 -1.78
C GLN A 303 37.83 -29.80 -0.36
N ARG A 304 36.97 -29.92 0.66
CA ARG A 304 37.30 -29.49 2.04
C ARG A 304 37.90 -30.57 2.95
N LYS A 305 38.06 -31.82 2.50
CA LYS A 305 38.57 -32.92 3.35
C LYS A 305 40.02 -33.40 3.09
N SER A 306 40.80 -32.76 2.21
CA SER A 306 42.11 -33.31 1.82
C SER A 306 43.37 -32.62 2.41
N ASN A 307 43.29 -31.51 3.15
CA ASN A 307 44.50 -30.72 3.48
C ASN A 307 44.79 -30.46 4.97
N ARG A 308 44.28 -31.28 5.91
CA ARG A 308 44.63 -31.16 7.35
C ARG A 308 45.12 -32.43 8.04
N LEU A 309 45.76 -33.34 7.29
CA LEU A 309 46.61 -34.39 7.86
C LEU A 309 48.00 -34.39 7.20
N ARG A 310 48.85 -33.47 7.63
CA ARG A 310 50.31 -33.68 7.68
C ARG A 310 50.85 -33.10 8.98
N LYS A 311 50.85 -33.93 10.03
CA LYS A 311 51.81 -33.86 11.14
C LYS A 311 53.15 -34.37 10.61
N PHE A 312 54.22 -33.60 10.76
CA PHE A 312 55.59 -34.06 11.03
C PHE A 312 56.25 -32.91 11.81
N THR A 313 56.26 -33.02 13.15
CA THR A 313 57.42 -33.42 14.00
C THR A 313 58.52 -32.37 14.05
N LYS A 314 58.76 -31.90 15.28
CA LYS A 314 59.96 -31.19 15.73
C LYS A 314 61.20 -32.09 15.62
N GLU A 315 62.33 -31.45 15.36
CA GLU A 315 63.75 -31.73 15.71
C GLU A 315 64.61 -31.15 14.58
N ALA A 316 65.79 -30.57 14.73
CA ALA A 316 66.60 -30.07 15.83
C ALA A 316 67.69 -29.20 15.16
N VAL A 317 68.21 -28.22 15.90
CA VAL A 317 69.38 -27.37 15.56
C VAL A 317 70.63 -28.25 15.39
N PRO A 318 71.53 -27.95 14.44
CA PRO A 318 72.78 -27.23 14.77
C PRO A 318 72.86 -25.82 14.17
#